data_AF-A0A7I7X440-F1
#
_entry.id   AF-A0A7I7X440-F1
#
_cell.length_a   1.000
_cell.length_b   1.000
_cell.length_c   1.000
_cell.angle_alpha   90.00
_cell.angle_beta   90.00
_cell.angle_gamma   90.00
#
_symmetry.space_group_name_H-M   'P 1'
#
loop_
_entity.id
_entity.type
_entity.pdbx_description
1 polymer ?
#
loop_
_entity_poly.entity_id
_entity_poly.type
_entity_poly.pdbx_seq_one_letter_code
_entity_poly.pdbx_strand_id
1 'polypeptide(L)'
;MLGTEASHDLDRLQVLIDVSATGTSGYQARDWLREHRCLDVGLADHRRVLATLSFSDDSSTADRLLDALRGWRSAAACFEPPAPICLPSPRDLQLDSVQLPRDAFFGATEMVAASRAGGRIAAEQITPYPPGVPAVVPGERLTPAVIDYLRSGLSAGMVLPDATDSTLEHIRVVA
;
A
#
# COMPACT_ATOMS: atom_id res chain seq x y z
N MET A 1 -15.69 -9.03 17.60
CA MET A 1 -15.28 -8.99 19.01
C MET A 1 -13.76 -9.01 19.06
N LEU A 2 -13.12 -7.87 19.29
CA LEU A 2 -11.73 -7.85 19.77
C LEU A 2 -11.84 -7.87 21.29
N GLY A 3 -11.57 -9.02 21.90
CA GLY A 3 -11.65 -9.20 23.34
C GLY A 3 -10.44 -8.62 24.07
N THR A 4 -10.49 -8.70 25.40
CA THR A 4 -9.48 -8.26 26.39
C THR A 4 -8.07 -8.87 26.22
N GLU A 5 -7.88 -9.78 25.27
CA GLU A 5 -6.64 -10.53 24.98
C GLU A 5 -5.89 -10.00 23.74
N ALA A 6 -6.43 -9.01 23.02
CA ALA A 6 -5.66 -8.35 21.98
C ALA A 6 -4.56 -7.50 22.64
N SER A 7 -3.29 -7.90 22.47
CA SER A 7 -2.15 -7.08 22.88
C SER A 7 -2.20 -5.76 22.09
N HIS A 8 -2.64 -4.69 22.76
CA HIS A 8 -2.80 -3.35 22.20
C HIS A 8 -1.61 -2.43 22.50
N ASP A 9 -0.46 -2.99 22.89
CA ASP A 9 0.70 -2.19 23.28
C ASP A 9 1.49 -1.69 22.06
N LEU A 10 2.09 -0.51 22.20
CA LEU A 10 2.94 0.08 21.19
C LEU A 10 4.30 -0.62 21.18
N ASP A 11 4.63 -1.32 20.10
CA ASP A 11 5.99 -1.81 19.90
C ASP A 11 6.95 -0.64 19.67
N ARG A 12 7.78 -0.35 20.68
CA ARG A 12 8.77 0.74 20.66
C ARG A 12 9.89 0.52 19.64
N LEU A 13 10.04 -0.69 19.13
CA LEU A 13 11.00 -1.02 18.08
C LEU A 13 10.45 -0.73 16.67
N GLN A 14 9.16 -0.43 16.54
CA GLN A 14 8.53 -0.04 15.29
C GLN A 14 8.33 1.48 15.26
N VAL A 15 9.34 2.22 14.80
CA VAL A 15 9.33 3.69 14.77
C VAL A 15 8.66 4.17 13.48
N LEU A 16 7.35 4.41 13.56
CA LEU A 16 6.56 4.94 12.44
C LEU A 16 6.65 6.47 12.38
N ILE A 17 7.12 6.99 11.25
CA ILE A 17 7.39 8.42 11.04
C ILE A 17 6.43 8.94 9.98
N ASP A 18 5.58 9.91 10.35
CA ASP A 18 4.72 10.62 9.41
C ASP A 18 5.50 11.74 8.71
N VAL A 19 5.52 11.69 7.38
CA VAL A 19 6.23 12.64 6.51
C VAL A 19 5.28 13.56 5.74
N SER A 20 3.96 13.44 5.93
CA SER A 20 2.97 14.16 5.12
C SER A 20 3.08 15.68 5.20
N ALA A 21 3.41 16.22 6.38
CA ALA A 21 3.60 17.66 6.60
C ALA A 21 4.83 18.24 5.88
N THR A 22 5.65 17.38 5.26
CA THR A 22 6.89 17.79 4.60
C THR A 22 6.73 18.04 3.09
N GLY A 23 5.53 17.82 2.55
CA GLY A 23 5.23 17.94 1.12
C GLY A 23 5.68 16.75 0.27
N THR A 24 6.02 15.62 0.90
CA THR A 24 6.53 14.42 0.23
C THR A 24 5.76 13.17 0.65
N SER A 25 5.95 12.06 -0.08
CA SER A 25 5.42 10.74 0.30
C SER A 25 6.48 9.86 0.96
N GLY A 26 6.03 8.83 1.69
CA GLY A 26 6.93 7.81 2.22
C GLY A 26 7.63 7.03 1.11
N TYR A 27 6.99 6.84 -0.05
CA TYR A 27 7.63 6.22 -1.22
C TYR A 27 8.87 7.00 -1.68
N GLN A 28 8.74 8.32 -1.84
CA GLN A 28 9.86 9.20 -2.19
C GLN A 28 10.96 9.17 -1.13
N ALA A 29 10.58 9.13 0.15
CA ALA A 29 11.53 9.02 1.25
C ALA A 29 12.32 7.71 1.22
N ARG A 30 11.63 6.56 1.06
CA ARG A 30 12.26 5.24 0.90
C ARG A 30 13.26 5.25 -0.25
N ASP A 31 12.84 5.70 -1.43
CA ASP A 31 13.66 5.64 -2.63
C ASP A 31 14.92 6.49 -2.47
N TRP A 32 14.78 7.70 -1.93
CA TRP A 32 15.93 8.57 -1.65
C TRP A 32 16.87 7.98 -0.60
N LEU A 33 16.35 7.48 0.53
CA LEU A 33 17.15 6.88 1.60
C LEU A 33 17.95 5.67 1.09
N ARG A 34 17.33 4.84 0.25
CA ARG A 34 17.96 3.68 -0.34
C ARG A 34 19.08 4.08 -1.31
N GLU A 35 18.78 4.99 -2.24
CA GLU A 35 19.72 5.42 -3.28
C GLU A 35 20.90 6.22 -2.71
N HIS A 36 20.65 7.12 -1.75
CA HIS A 36 21.64 8.10 -1.30
C HIS A 36 22.31 7.75 0.03
N ARG A 37 21.75 6.83 0.81
CA ARG A 37 22.23 6.47 2.16
C ARG A 37 22.35 4.96 2.39
N CYS A 38 21.99 4.14 1.39
CA CYS A 38 21.97 2.68 1.49
C CYS A 38 21.17 2.20 2.71
N LEU A 39 20.03 2.85 2.97
CA LEU A 39 19.13 2.53 4.08
C LEU A 39 17.79 2.07 3.54
N ASP A 40 17.42 0.84 3.88
CA ASP A 40 16.07 0.32 3.65
C ASP A 40 15.20 0.61 4.88
N VAL A 41 13.93 0.91 4.63
CA VAL A 41 12.89 1.08 5.66
C VAL A 41 11.95 -0.13 5.62
N GLY A 42 11.43 -0.54 6.78
CA GLY A 42 10.57 -1.72 6.88
C GLY A 42 9.25 -1.55 6.12
N LEU A 43 8.73 -0.33 6.05
CA LEU A 43 7.53 0.03 5.29
C LEU A 43 7.64 1.47 4.81
N ALA A 44 7.00 1.76 3.67
CA ALA A 44 6.80 3.11 3.17
C ALA A 44 5.46 3.20 2.46
N ASP A 45 4.57 4.07 2.93
CA ASP A 45 3.27 4.36 2.31
C ASP A 45 3.21 5.79 1.77
N HIS A 46 2.05 6.27 1.37
CA HIS A 46 1.87 7.61 0.82
C HIS A 46 2.15 8.75 1.79
N ARG A 47 2.29 8.48 3.09
CA ARG A 47 2.49 9.47 4.15
C ARG A 47 3.49 9.09 5.23
N ARG A 48 3.98 7.86 5.28
CA ARG A 48 4.82 7.35 6.37
C ARG A 48 5.97 6.49 5.88
N VAL A 49 7.02 6.45 6.69
CA VAL A 49 8.06 5.41 6.64
C VAL A 49 8.18 4.76 8.01
N LEU A 50 8.59 3.49 8.04
CA LEU A 50 8.78 2.72 9.26
C LEU A 50 10.25 2.32 9.41
N ALA A 51 10.89 2.76 10.47
CA ALA A 51 12.19 2.23 10.88
C ALA A 51 11.96 1.12 11.92
N THR A 52 12.47 -0.07 11.62
CA THR A 52 12.41 -1.22 12.53
C THR A 52 13.75 -1.38 13.22
N LEU A 53 13.75 -1.23 14.54
CA LEU A 53 14.90 -1.45 15.40
C LEU A 53 14.91 -2.90 15.90
N SER A 54 16.09 -3.43 16.15
CA SER A 54 16.31 -4.79 16.62
C SER A 54 17.42 -4.83 17.67
N PHE A 55 17.69 -6.02 18.21
CA PHE A 55 18.86 -6.24 19.07
C PHE A 55 20.20 -6.02 18.35
N SER A 56 20.19 -5.86 17.02
CA SER A 56 21.39 -5.56 16.21
C SER A 56 21.63 -4.06 16.07
N ASP A 57 20.73 -3.21 16.58
CA ASP A 57 20.83 -1.76 16.49
C ASP A 57 21.43 -1.15 17.76
N ASP A 58 22.25 -0.12 17.55
CA ASP A 58 22.94 0.61 18.60
C ASP A 58 22.91 2.12 18.33
N SER A 59 23.61 2.90 19.15
CA SER A 59 23.68 4.36 18.96
C SER A 59 24.28 4.74 17.62
N SER A 60 25.20 3.95 17.05
CA SER A 60 25.80 4.24 15.74
C SER A 60 24.80 4.02 14.60
N THR A 61 24.01 2.94 14.63
CA THR A 61 22.97 2.74 13.61
C THR A 61 21.84 3.76 13.74
N ALA A 62 21.50 4.16 14.97
CA ALA A 62 20.53 5.23 15.23
C ALA A 62 21.02 6.59 14.70
N ASP A 63 22.28 6.96 14.93
CA ASP A 63 22.87 8.21 14.42
C ASP A 63 22.89 8.21 12.87
N ARG A 64 23.22 7.07 12.25
CA ARG A 64 23.15 6.90 10.80
C ARG A 64 21.74 7.14 10.25
N LEU A 65 20.70 6.63 10.93
CA LEU A 65 19.31 6.87 10.56
C LEU A 65 18.96 8.37 10.68
N LEU A 66 19.34 9.02 11.78
CA LEU A 66 19.07 10.44 12.00
C LEU A 66 19.74 11.32 10.93
N ASP A 67 21.00 11.05 10.59
CA ASP A 67 21.73 11.79 9.57
C ASP A 67 21.15 11.56 8.17
N ALA A 68 20.68 10.36 7.89
CA ALA A 68 19.98 10.06 6.65
C ALA A 68 18.64 10.81 6.56
N LEU A 69 17.84 10.84 7.63
CA LEU A 69 16.58 11.58 7.67
C LEU A 69 16.80 13.09 7.55
N ARG A 70 17.85 13.64 8.17
CA ARG A 70 18.24 15.06 7.99
C ARG A 70 18.62 15.35 6.53
N GLY A 71 19.45 14.51 5.93
CA GLY A 71 19.85 14.63 4.54
C GLY A 71 18.66 14.54 3.58
N TRP A 72 17.75 13.59 3.83
CA TRP A 72 16.50 13.45 3.08
C TRP A 72 15.66 14.71 3.20
N ARG A 73 15.48 15.26 4.41
CA ARG A 73 14.66 16.45 4.61
C ARG A 73 15.21 17.66 3.86
N SER A 74 16.53 17.82 3.79
CA SER A 74 17.15 18.86 2.97
C SER A 74 16.91 18.66 1.48
N ALA A 75 17.01 17.42 0.98
CA ALA A 75 16.79 17.10 -0.44
C ALA A 75 15.30 17.21 -0.85
N ALA A 76 14.40 16.87 0.07
CA ALA A 76 12.95 16.83 -0.15
C ALA A 76 12.34 18.18 -0.58
N ALA A 77 13.03 19.31 -0.35
CA ALA A 77 12.60 20.62 -0.84
C ALA A 77 12.61 20.75 -2.37
N CYS A 78 13.34 19.86 -3.06
CA CYS A 78 13.45 19.84 -4.52
C CYS A 78 12.64 18.71 -5.16
N PHE A 79 11.83 17.98 -4.39
CA PHE A 79 11.02 16.90 -4.94
C PHE A 79 9.78 17.46 -5.61
N GLU A 80 9.36 16.81 -6.70
CA GLU A 80 8.02 17.02 -7.23
C GLU A 80 6.98 16.54 -6.21
N PRO A 81 5.83 17.22 -6.08
CA PRO A 81 4.75 16.77 -5.20
C PRO A 81 4.32 15.33 -5.55
N PRO A 82 4.08 14.47 -4.55
CA PRO A 82 3.61 13.11 -4.81
C PRO A 82 2.21 13.14 -5.43
N ALA A 83 1.93 12.17 -6.30
CA ALA A 83 0.58 12.00 -6.83
C ALA A 83 -0.41 11.72 -5.68
N PRO A 84 -1.60 12.33 -5.70
CA PRO A 84 -2.61 12.10 -4.67
C PRO A 84 -3.18 10.69 -4.77
N ILE A 85 -3.48 10.09 -3.61
CA ILE A 85 -4.20 8.82 -3.53
C ILE A 85 -5.66 9.09 -3.15
N CYS A 86 -6.58 8.51 -3.92
CA CYS A 86 -7.99 8.46 -3.59
C CYS A 86 -8.18 7.45 -2.46
N LEU A 87 -8.20 7.91 -1.21
CA LEU A 87 -8.44 7.06 -0.05
C LEU A 87 -9.93 6.97 0.25
N PRO A 88 -10.57 5.82 -0.04
CA PRO A 88 -11.98 5.62 0.26
C PRO A 88 -12.20 5.40 1.76
N SER A 89 -13.44 5.47 2.22
CA SER A 89 -13.73 5.17 3.63
C SER A 89 -13.53 3.68 3.91
N PRO A 90 -13.31 3.25 5.17
CA PRO A 90 -13.22 1.83 5.50
C PRO A 90 -14.44 1.01 5.04
N ARG A 91 -15.63 1.62 4.99
CA ARG A 91 -16.85 0.98 4.49
C ARG A 91 -16.78 0.73 2.98
N ASP A 92 -16.21 1.66 2.22
CA ASP A 92 -16.11 1.54 0.76
C ASP A 92 -15.07 0.49 0.32
N LEU A 93 -14.12 0.15 1.20
CA LEU A 93 -13.18 -0.97 1.02
C LEU A 93 -13.76 -2.31 1.45
N GLN A 94 -14.91 -2.33 2.12
CA GLN A 94 -15.60 -3.55 2.49
C GLN A 94 -16.52 -3.95 1.34
N LEU A 95 -16.01 -4.76 0.42
CA LEU A 95 -16.74 -5.21 -0.75
C LEU A 95 -17.78 -6.29 -0.38
N ASP A 96 -18.84 -6.37 -1.18
CA ASP A 96 -19.84 -7.43 -1.02
C ASP A 96 -19.30 -8.75 -1.58
N SER A 97 -19.16 -9.76 -0.74
CA SER A 97 -18.89 -11.13 -1.17
C SER A 97 -20.16 -11.75 -1.76
N VAL A 98 -20.18 -11.94 -3.08
CA VAL A 98 -21.36 -12.39 -3.84
C VAL A 98 -21.23 -13.80 -4.40
N GLN A 99 -20.01 -14.36 -4.40
CA GLN A 99 -19.71 -15.71 -4.85
C GLN A 99 -18.60 -16.33 -3.99
N LEU A 100 -18.56 -17.66 -3.90
CA LEU A 100 -17.47 -18.35 -3.21
C LEU A 100 -16.13 -18.05 -3.90
N PRO A 101 -15.06 -17.71 -3.16
CA PRO A 101 -13.76 -17.37 -3.76
C PRO A 101 -13.21 -18.47 -4.67
N ARG A 102 -13.41 -19.74 -4.29
CA ARG A 102 -13.01 -20.89 -5.11
C ARG A 102 -13.71 -20.89 -6.47
N ASP A 103 -15.02 -20.65 -6.49
CA ASP A 103 -15.81 -20.71 -7.72
C ASP A 103 -15.51 -19.51 -8.62
N ALA A 104 -15.27 -18.33 -8.04
CA ALA A 104 -14.88 -17.16 -8.80
C ALA A 104 -13.47 -17.29 -9.41
N PHE A 105 -12.52 -17.88 -8.67
CA PHE A 105 -11.14 -18.04 -9.13
C PHE A 105 -10.98 -19.13 -10.19
N PHE A 106 -11.68 -20.26 -10.06
CA PHE A 106 -11.60 -21.41 -10.99
C PHE A 106 -12.70 -21.43 -12.06
N GLY A 107 -13.69 -20.55 -11.97
CA GLY A 107 -14.78 -20.44 -12.92
C GLY A 107 -14.36 -19.86 -14.28
N ALA A 108 -15.35 -19.61 -15.14
CA ALA A 108 -15.12 -18.88 -16.39
C ALA A 108 -14.77 -17.41 -16.08
N THR A 109 -13.70 -16.90 -16.70
CA THR A 109 -13.21 -15.54 -16.45
C THR A 109 -12.94 -14.79 -17.74
N GLU A 110 -13.02 -13.47 -17.69
CA GLU A 110 -12.58 -12.57 -18.76
C GLU A 110 -11.74 -11.42 -18.21
N MET A 111 -10.92 -10.80 -19.06
CA MET A 111 -10.21 -9.56 -18.75
C MET A 111 -11.03 -8.38 -19.24
N VAL A 112 -11.38 -7.45 -18.37
CA VAL A 112 -12.10 -6.22 -18.72
C VAL A 112 -11.27 -5.00 -18.38
N ALA A 113 -11.39 -3.93 -19.17
CA ALA A 113 -10.79 -2.66 -18.81
C ALA A 113 -11.25 -2.21 -17.42
N ALA A 114 -10.36 -1.68 -16.59
CA ALA A 114 -10.66 -1.26 -15.22
C ALA A 114 -11.83 -0.26 -15.15
N SER A 115 -11.97 0.60 -16.16
CA SER A 115 -13.10 1.54 -16.31
C SER A 115 -14.47 0.86 -16.48
N ARG A 116 -14.50 -0.43 -16.82
CA ARG A 116 -15.71 -1.25 -16.99
C ARG A 116 -15.84 -2.35 -15.93
N ALA A 117 -14.91 -2.41 -14.97
CA ALA A 117 -14.90 -3.45 -13.93
C ALA A 117 -15.84 -3.15 -12.77
N GLY A 118 -16.29 -1.89 -12.59
CA GLY A 118 -17.25 -1.53 -11.56
C GLY A 118 -18.55 -2.34 -11.68
N GLY A 119 -18.96 -2.97 -10.57
CA GLY A 119 -20.11 -3.85 -10.49
C GLY A 119 -19.87 -5.30 -10.92
N ARG A 120 -18.71 -5.62 -11.51
CA ARG A 120 -18.31 -7.00 -11.88
C ARG A 120 -17.83 -7.78 -10.64
N ILE A 121 -17.78 -9.10 -10.76
CA ILE A 121 -17.29 -9.99 -9.71
C ILE A 121 -15.81 -10.26 -9.96
N ALA A 122 -14.94 -9.96 -9.02
CA ALA A 122 -13.52 -10.21 -9.13
C ALA A 122 -13.24 -11.72 -9.24
N ALA A 123 -12.33 -12.09 -10.15
CA ALA A 123 -11.82 -13.46 -10.29
C ALA A 123 -10.32 -13.55 -9.95
N GLU A 124 -9.76 -12.49 -9.37
CA GLU A 124 -8.38 -12.39 -8.91
C GLU A 124 -8.31 -11.68 -7.55
N GLN A 125 -7.15 -11.81 -6.91
CA GLN A 125 -6.82 -11.06 -5.70
C GLN A 125 -6.05 -9.80 -6.10
N ILE A 126 -6.35 -8.66 -5.45
CA ILE A 126 -5.58 -7.43 -5.63
C ILE A 126 -5.16 -6.91 -4.26
N THR A 127 -3.86 -6.98 -4.00
CA THR A 127 -3.27 -6.57 -2.72
C THR A 127 -2.44 -5.31 -2.88
N PRO A 128 -2.92 -4.15 -2.40
CA PRO A 128 -2.09 -2.94 -2.30
C PRO A 128 -0.95 -3.16 -1.31
N TYR A 129 0.29 -2.89 -1.73
CA TYR A 129 1.44 -2.86 -0.83
C TYR A 129 2.12 -1.48 -0.80
N PRO A 130 2.20 -0.85 0.39
CA PRO A 130 1.47 -1.19 1.63
C PRO A 130 -0.04 -0.86 1.53
N PRO A 131 -0.92 -1.43 2.39
CA PRO A 131 -0.64 -2.15 3.64
C PRO A 131 -0.26 -3.63 3.53
N GLY A 132 -0.33 -4.24 2.34
CA GLY A 132 -0.02 -5.66 2.16
C GLY A 132 -1.15 -6.61 2.58
N VAL A 133 -2.38 -6.11 2.60
CA VAL A 133 -3.61 -6.88 2.84
C VAL A 133 -4.49 -6.76 1.59
N PRO A 134 -5.13 -7.84 1.13
CA PRO A 134 -6.02 -7.79 -0.03
C PRO A 134 -7.10 -6.72 0.11
N ALA A 135 -7.20 -5.83 -0.89
CA ALA A 135 -8.33 -4.90 -1.02
C ALA A 135 -9.47 -5.51 -1.85
N VAL A 136 -9.15 -6.55 -2.63
CA VAL A 136 -10.09 -7.34 -3.42
C VAL A 136 -9.68 -8.80 -3.28
N VAL A 137 -10.64 -9.68 -3.01
CA VAL A 137 -10.50 -11.12 -3.14
C VAL A 137 -11.49 -11.70 -4.17
N PRO A 138 -11.20 -12.86 -4.78
CA PRO A 138 -12.12 -13.48 -5.73
C PRO A 138 -13.52 -13.68 -5.12
N GLY A 139 -14.55 -13.42 -5.90
CA GLY A 139 -15.95 -13.55 -5.49
C GLY A 139 -16.56 -12.27 -4.90
N GLU A 140 -15.76 -11.22 -4.71
CA GLU A 140 -16.25 -9.90 -4.31
C GLU A 140 -16.71 -9.05 -5.49
N ARG A 141 -17.72 -8.22 -5.26
CA ARG A 141 -18.18 -7.23 -6.24
C ARG A 141 -17.31 -5.99 -6.20
N LEU A 142 -16.66 -5.69 -7.32
CA LEU A 142 -15.83 -4.51 -7.48
C LEU A 142 -16.67 -3.23 -7.45
N THR A 143 -16.18 -2.21 -6.75
CA THR A 143 -16.77 -0.87 -6.74
C THR A 143 -15.85 0.13 -7.46
N PRO A 144 -16.38 1.25 -7.99
CA PRO A 144 -15.53 2.31 -8.52
C PRO A 144 -14.53 2.83 -7.47
N ALA A 145 -14.94 2.93 -6.20
CA ALA A 145 -14.10 3.42 -5.11
C ALA A 145 -12.84 2.59 -4.89
N VAL A 146 -12.95 1.25 -4.87
CA VAL A 146 -11.75 0.38 -4.71
C VAL A 146 -10.87 0.42 -5.95
N ILE A 147 -11.46 0.50 -7.15
CA ILE A 147 -10.69 0.60 -8.41
C ILE A 147 -9.91 1.92 -8.45
N ASP A 148 -10.55 3.04 -8.11
CA ASP A 148 -9.91 4.36 -8.07
C ASP A 148 -8.80 4.43 -7.02
N TYR A 149 -9.01 3.81 -5.85
CA TYR A 149 -7.98 3.67 -4.82
C TYR A 149 -6.74 2.93 -5.34
N LEU A 150 -6.94 1.76 -5.95
CA LEU A 150 -5.84 0.94 -6.44
C LEU A 150 -5.06 1.63 -7.58
N ARG A 151 -5.77 2.27 -8.52
CA ARG A 151 -5.16 2.99 -9.66
C ARG A 151 -4.44 4.27 -9.24
N SER A 152 -5.04 5.06 -8.35
CA SER A 152 -4.39 6.27 -7.81
C SER A 152 -3.18 5.91 -6.94
N GLY A 153 -3.26 4.81 -6.18
CA GLY A 153 -2.13 4.29 -5.43
C GLY A 153 -0.98 3.84 -6.32
N LEU A 154 -1.23 3.09 -7.40
CA LEU A 154 -0.20 2.71 -8.38
C LEU A 154 0.51 3.96 -8.94
N SER A 155 -0.27 4.96 -9.33
CA SER A 155 0.25 6.24 -9.84
C SER A 155 1.12 6.98 -8.80
N ALA A 156 0.89 6.74 -7.51
CA ALA A 156 1.63 7.35 -6.40
C ALA A 156 2.85 6.53 -5.94
N GLY A 157 3.09 5.34 -6.47
CA GLY A 157 4.22 4.48 -6.11
C GLY A 157 3.89 3.25 -5.24
N MET A 158 2.60 2.97 -5.02
CA MET A 158 2.12 1.71 -4.45
C MET A 158 2.39 0.56 -5.43
N VAL A 159 2.57 -0.66 -4.92
CA VAL A 159 2.75 -1.85 -5.77
C VAL A 159 1.59 -2.84 -5.59
N LEU A 160 1.23 -3.55 -6.66
CA LEU A 160 0.15 -4.54 -6.71
C LEU A 160 0.71 -5.91 -7.18
N PRO A 161 1.34 -6.70 -6.29
CA PRO A 161 2.05 -7.93 -6.68
C PRO A 161 1.12 -9.05 -7.18
N ASP A 162 -0.13 -9.08 -6.72
CA ASP A 162 -1.05 -10.20 -6.96
C ASP A 162 -1.94 -10.01 -8.20
N ALA A 163 -2.02 -8.78 -8.73
CA ALA A 163 -2.88 -8.48 -9.87
C ALA A 163 -2.36 -9.17 -11.14
N THR A 164 -3.26 -9.82 -11.89
CA THR A 164 -2.94 -10.49 -13.16
C THR A 164 -2.33 -9.49 -14.16
N ASP A 165 -2.85 -8.27 -14.18
CA ASP A 165 -2.24 -7.12 -14.85
C ASP A 165 -1.67 -6.15 -13.81
N SER A 166 -0.34 -6.14 -13.68
CA SER A 166 0.38 -5.27 -12.73
C SER A 166 0.19 -3.76 -12.98
N THR A 167 -0.23 -3.36 -14.19
CA THR A 167 -0.55 -1.96 -14.51
C THR A 167 -1.98 -1.59 -14.10
N LEU A 168 -2.79 -2.60 -13.79
CA LEU A 168 -4.22 -2.49 -13.49
C LEU A 168 -5.02 -1.76 -14.57
N GLU A 169 -4.59 -1.85 -15.84
CA GLU A 169 -5.36 -1.40 -16.99
C GLU A 169 -6.56 -2.31 -17.24
N HIS A 170 -6.36 -3.62 -17.02
CA HIS A 170 -7.40 -4.63 -17.08
C HIS A 170 -7.50 -5.38 -15.75
N ILE A 171 -8.71 -5.86 -15.44
CA ILE A 171 -9.01 -6.64 -14.24
C ILE A 171 -9.65 -7.95 -14.68
N ARG A 172 -9.21 -9.05 -14.07
CA ARG A 172 -9.77 -10.38 -14.28
C ARG A 172 -11.06 -10.53 -13.47
N VAL A 173 -12.16 -10.74 -14.16
CA VAL A 173 -13.51 -10.86 -13.58
C VAL A 173 -14.17 -12.16 -13.99
N VAL A 174 -15.20 -12.57 -13.25
CA VAL A 174 -16.07 -13.70 -13.64
C VAL A 174 -16.84 -13.32 -14.92
N ALA A 175 -16.89 -14.25 -15.87
CA ALA A 175 -17.56 -14.11 -17.16
C ALA A 175 -19.09 -14.09 -17.04
#